data_AF-A0A947JBA4-F1
#
_entry.id   AF-A0A947JBA4-F1
#
_cell.length_a   1.000
_cell.length_b   1.000
_cell.length_c   1.000
_cell.angle_alpha   90.00
_cell.angle_beta   90.00
_cell.angle_gamma   90.00
#
_symmetry.space_group_name_H-M   'P 1'
#
loop_
_entity.id
_entity.type
_entity.pdbx_description
1 polymer ?
#
loop_
_entity_poly.entity_id
_entity_poly.type
_entity_poly.pdbx_seq_one_letter_code
_entity_poly.pdbx_strand_id
1 'polypeptide(L)'
;MKKLTPFKKEKNDHPSIINRSRLTHGQRAADHMTGFLGSWTFIIIFFTFLLIWMSINVVAFELRWDPYPFILLNLALSCLAAIQAPIIMMSQNRQAERDRVTAKYDYAVNRKAERGIQDMQKQL
;
A
#
# COMPACT_ATOMS: atom_id res chain seq x y z
N MET A 1 -43.59 -30.51 -12.62
CA MET A 1 -42.91 -29.21 -12.82
C MET A 1 -42.21 -28.82 -11.51
N LYS A 2 -40.93 -29.18 -11.35
CA LYS A 2 -40.17 -28.97 -10.10
C LYS A 2 -39.80 -27.48 -10.03
N LYS A 3 -40.38 -26.74 -9.10
CA LYS A 3 -40.10 -25.30 -8.93
C LYS A 3 -38.62 -25.12 -8.63
N LEU A 4 -37.90 -24.42 -9.51
CA LEU A 4 -36.58 -23.89 -9.25
C LEU A 4 -36.68 -23.00 -8.01
N THR A 5 -36.06 -23.42 -6.91
CA THR A 5 -35.91 -22.56 -5.72
C THR A 5 -35.07 -21.36 -6.13
N PRO A 6 -35.53 -20.11 -5.89
CA PRO A 6 -34.79 -18.94 -6.31
C PRO A 6 -33.47 -18.88 -5.56
N PHE A 7 -32.36 -18.70 -6.30
CA PHE A 7 -31.05 -18.41 -5.73
C PHE A 7 -31.20 -17.18 -4.84
N LYS A 8 -31.18 -17.37 -3.51
CA LYS A 8 -31.21 -16.28 -2.55
C LYS A 8 -29.97 -15.43 -2.82
N LYS A 9 -30.19 -14.20 -3.30
CA LYS A 9 -29.13 -13.22 -3.54
C LYS A 9 -28.59 -12.80 -2.17
N GLU A 10 -27.71 -13.62 -1.64
CA GLU A 10 -26.97 -13.36 -0.41
C GLU A 10 -26.14 -12.11 -0.66
N LYS A 11 -26.17 -11.17 0.31
CA LYS A 11 -25.47 -9.91 0.20
C LYS A 11 -23.99 -10.25 0.12
N ASN A 12 -23.44 -10.18 -1.09
CA ASN A 12 -22.03 -10.46 -1.32
C ASN A 12 -21.26 -9.24 -0.77
N ASP A 13 -21.01 -9.24 0.54
CA ASP A 13 -20.11 -8.30 1.18
C ASP A 13 -18.69 -8.64 0.68
N HIS A 14 -18.35 -8.09 -0.49
CA HIS A 14 -17.06 -8.28 -1.11
C HIS A 14 -15.97 -7.78 -0.14
N PRO A 15 -14.86 -8.51 0.04
CA PRO A 15 -13.82 -8.15 1.02
C PRO A 15 -13.17 -6.78 0.75
N SER A 16 -13.31 -6.23 -0.46
CA SER A 16 -12.87 -4.86 -0.78
C SER A 16 -13.68 -3.76 -0.07
N ILE A 17 -14.84 -4.07 0.53
CA ILE A 17 -15.61 -3.14 1.37
C ILE A 17 -14.97 -3.10 2.77
N ILE A 18 -13.67 -2.77 2.82
CA ILE A 18 -12.99 -2.44 4.06
C ILE A 18 -13.60 -1.13 4.55
N ASN A 19 -14.34 -1.21 5.64
CA ASN A 19 -15.01 -0.07 6.23
C ASN A 19 -13.96 0.96 6.70
N ARG A 20 -13.68 1.98 5.86
CA ARG A 20 -12.68 3.02 6.13
C ARG A 20 -12.91 3.74 7.46
N SER A 21 -14.13 3.66 8.02
CA SER A 21 -14.49 4.24 9.32
C SER A 21 -13.83 3.53 10.53
N ARG A 22 -13.25 2.33 10.34
CA ARG A 22 -12.51 1.60 11.39
C ARG A 22 -10.99 1.69 11.26
N LEU A 23 -10.46 2.49 10.33
CA LEU A 23 -9.03 2.71 10.21
C LEU A 23 -8.54 3.63 11.34
N THR A 24 -7.50 3.23 12.05
CA THR A 24 -6.86 4.10 13.04
C THR A 24 -6.18 5.29 12.34
N HIS A 25 -5.96 6.39 13.06
CA HIS A 25 -5.30 7.59 12.49
C HIS A 25 -3.93 7.27 11.86
N GLY A 26 -3.17 6.36 12.47
CA GLY A 26 -1.89 5.89 11.93
C GLY A 26 -2.03 5.10 10.63
N GLN A 27 -3.07 4.29 10.50
CA GLN A 27 -3.36 3.56 9.25
C GLN A 27 -3.74 4.54 8.14
N ARG A 28 -4.55 5.56 8.44
CA ARG A 28 -4.89 6.61 7.46
C ARG A 28 -3.65 7.38 6.98
N ALA A 29 -2.74 7.73 7.88
CA ALA A 29 -1.48 8.40 7.52
C ALA A 29 -0.60 7.49 6.65
N ALA A 30 -0.42 6.21 7.03
CA ALA A 30 0.37 5.24 6.27
C ALA A 30 -0.16 5.02 4.84
N ASP A 31 -1.48 4.97 4.65
CA ASP A 31 -2.12 4.86 3.34
C ASP A 31 -1.77 6.04 2.43
N HIS A 32 -1.81 7.25 3.00
CA HIS A 32 -1.53 8.48 2.28
C HIS A 32 -0.03 8.62 1.96
N MET A 33 0.83 8.26 2.92
CA MET A 33 2.28 8.25 2.75
C MET A 33 2.73 7.22 1.72
N THR A 34 2.14 6.02 1.70
CA THR A 34 2.48 4.98 0.71
C THR A 34 2.13 5.44 -0.71
N GLY A 35 0.97 6.07 -0.90
CA GLY A 35 0.56 6.61 -2.20
C GLY A 35 1.43 7.78 -2.67
N PHE A 36 1.89 8.63 -1.75
CA PHE A 36 2.74 9.78 -2.07
C PHE A 36 4.21 9.40 -2.31
N LEU A 37 4.80 8.58 -1.43
CA LEU A 37 6.19 8.13 -1.52
C LEU A 37 6.45 7.17 -2.68
N GLY A 38 5.40 6.49 -3.18
CA GLY A 38 5.48 5.59 -4.34
C GLY A 38 5.28 6.27 -5.71
N SER A 39 5.10 7.59 -5.75
CA SER A 39 4.84 8.31 -7.00
C SER A 39 6.13 8.71 -7.73
N TRP A 40 6.13 8.54 -9.05
CA TRP A 40 7.22 9.02 -9.92
C TRP A 40 7.49 10.52 -9.80
N THR A 41 6.44 11.32 -9.58
CA THR A 41 6.57 12.78 -9.40
C THR A 41 7.32 13.14 -8.12
N PHE A 42 7.12 12.37 -7.04
CA PHE A 42 7.81 12.60 -5.77
C PHE A 42 9.32 12.38 -5.91
N ILE A 43 9.72 11.32 -6.60
CA ILE A 43 11.13 10.99 -6.87
C ILE A 43 11.81 12.16 -7.60
N ILE A 44 11.19 12.69 -8.66
CA ILE A 44 11.75 13.79 -9.47
C ILE A 44 11.91 15.07 -8.62
N ILE A 45 10.89 15.42 -7.83
CA ILE A 45 10.94 16.60 -6.95
C ILE A 45 12.04 16.44 -5.90
N PHE A 46 12.14 15.28 -5.27
CA PHE A 46 13.14 14.99 -4.24
C PHE A 46 14.57 15.07 -4.77
N PHE A 47 14.84 14.47 -5.94
CA PHE A 47 16.15 14.58 -6.59
C PHE A 47 16.48 16.02 -7.00
N THR A 48 15.51 16.75 -7.55
CA THR A 48 15.70 18.16 -7.92
C THR A 48 16.03 19.01 -6.69
N PHE A 49 15.31 18.81 -5.59
CA PHE A 49 15.57 19.46 -4.32
C PHE A 49 16.98 19.14 -3.79
N LEU A 50 17.40 17.88 -3.82
CA LEU A 50 18.76 17.48 -3.41
C LEU A 50 19.84 18.16 -4.26
N LEU A 51 19.66 18.23 -5.58
CA LEU A 51 20.62 18.89 -6.47
C LEU A 51 20.70 20.39 -6.20
N ILE A 52 19.56 21.06 -5.98
CA ILE A 52 19.52 22.48 -5.60
C ILE A 52 20.22 22.70 -4.26
N TRP A 53 19.92 21.87 -3.26
CA TRP A 53 20.52 21.95 -1.93
C TRP A 53 22.05 21.75 -1.99
N MET A 54 22.50 20.75 -2.74
CA MET A 54 23.93 20.52 -2.98
C MET A 54 24.58 21.72 -3.67
N SER A 55 23.93 22.31 -4.68
CA SER A 55 24.44 23.48 -5.40
C SER A 55 24.56 24.70 -4.49
N ILE A 56 23.57 24.95 -3.61
CA ILE A 56 23.62 26.03 -2.62
C ILE A 56 24.79 25.82 -1.65
N ASN A 57 24.99 24.60 -1.15
CA ASN A 57 26.10 24.30 -0.22
C ASN A 57 27.47 24.45 -0.87
N VAL A 58 27.61 24.10 -2.17
CA VAL A 58 28.86 24.31 -2.93
C VAL A 58 29.14 25.79 -3.16
N VAL A 59 28.12 26.61 -3.46
CA VAL A 59 28.29 28.05 -3.70
C VAL A 59 28.51 28.83 -2.39
N ALA A 60 27.92 28.37 -1.28
CA ALA A 60 28.09 28.94 0.06
C ALA A 60 29.42 28.54 0.75
N PHE A 61 30.46 28.24 -0.03
CA PHE A 61 31.76 27.76 0.44
C PHE A 61 32.48 28.76 1.38
N GLU A 62 32.29 30.07 1.14
CA GLU A 62 32.84 31.17 1.94
C GLU A 62 32.39 31.13 3.42
N LEU A 63 31.21 30.57 3.70
CA LEU A 63 30.66 30.47 5.07
C LEU A 63 31.10 29.18 5.79
N ARG A 64 31.83 28.27 5.13
CA ARG A 64 32.37 27.01 5.69
C ARG A 64 31.34 26.15 6.44
N TRP A 65 30.07 26.28 6.07
CA TRP A 65 28.94 25.76 6.85
C TRP A 65 28.75 24.24 6.68
N ASP A 66 29.30 23.63 5.62
CA ASP A 66 29.45 22.17 5.46
C ASP A 66 30.58 21.81 4.44
N PRO A 67 31.84 21.64 4.89
CA PRO A 67 32.96 21.26 4.02
C PRO A 67 32.76 19.88 3.39
N TYR A 68 33.26 19.68 2.17
CA TYR A 68 33.26 18.37 1.51
C TYR A 68 33.97 17.33 2.42
N PRO A 69 33.35 16.17 2.76
CA PRO A 69 32.18 15.52 2.16
C PRO A 69 30.88 15.72 2.97
N PHE A 70 30.14 16.80 2.70
CA PHE A 70 28.80 17.17 3.22
C PHE A 70 28.25 16.31 4.37
N ILE A 71 28.74 16.53 5.59
CA ILE A 71 28.43 15.64 6.74
C ILE A 71 26.96 15.74 7.14
N LEU A 72 26.37 16.93 7.03
CA LEU A 72 24.97 17.15 7.41
C LEU A 72 24.01 16.53 6.39
N LEU A 73 24.34 16.64 5.10
CA LEU A 73 23.57 16.00 4.04
C LEU A 73 23.60 14.47 4.17
N ASN A 74 24.78 13.91 4.45
CA ASN A 74 24.92 12.47 4.64
C ASN A 74 24.16 11.96 5.87
N LEU A 75 24.17 12.72 6.97
CA LEU A 75 23.40 12.41 8.18
C LEU A 75 21.89 12.44 7.90
N ALA A 76 21.41 13.49 7.22
CA ALA A 76 20.00 13.63 6.88
C ALA A 76 19.50 12.49 5.98
N LEU A 77 20.28 12.14 4.95
CA LEU A 77 19.96 11.02 4.05
C LEU A 77 19.95 9.67 4.77
N SER A 78 20.91 9.45 5.68
CA SER A 78 20.96 8.21 6.47
C SER A 78 19.73 8.07 7.38
N CYS A 79 19.30 9.17 8.02
CA CYS A 79 18.08 9.18 8.83
C CYS A 79 16.82 8.93 7.99
N LEU A 80 16.73 9.57 6.81
CA LEU A 80 15.63 9.34 5.86
C LEU A 80 15.56 7.88 5.42
N ALA A 81 16.71 7.25 5.12
CA ALA A 81 16.77 5.84 4.76
C ALA A 81 16.33 4.92 5.92
N ALA A 82 16.73 5.23 7.15
CA ALA A 82 16.35 4.44 8.33
C ALA A 82 14.84 4.43 8.57
N ILE A 83 14.15 5.56 8.32
CA ILE A 83 12.68 5.67 8.48
C ILE A 83 11.93 5.00 7.32
N GLN A 84 12.53 4.85 6.14
CA GLN A 84 11.86 4.21 5.00
C GLN A 84 11.57 2.73 5.25
N ALA A 85 12.51 1.96 5.82
CA ALA A 85 12.35 0.53 6.08
C ALA A 85 11.08 0.18 6.89
N PRO A 86 10.78 0.81 8.05
CA PRO A 86 9.56 0.53 8.80
C PRO A 86 8.30 1.01 8.08
N ILE A 87 8.33 2.13 7.35
CA ILE A 87 7.17 2.59 6.56
C ILE A 87 6.84 1.57 5.47
N ILE A 88 7.85 1.10 4.75
CA ILE A 88 7.70 0.05 3.73
C ILE A 88 7.15 -1.22 4.38
N MET A 89 7.71 -1.66 5.52
CA MET A 89 7.26 -2.84 6.25
C MET A 89 5.79 -2.71 6.71
N MET A 90 5.39 -1.55 7.23
CA MET A 90 3.99 -1.29 7.62
C MET A 90 3.06 -1.30 6.41
N SER A 91 3.51 -0.72 5.28
CA SER A 91 2.74 -0.73 4.03
C SER A 91 2.54 -2.16 3.50
N GLN A 92 3.59 -2.99 3.56
CA GLN A 92 3.60 -4.38 3.11
C GLN A 92 2.73 -5.26 4.00
N ASN A 93 2.87 -5.17 5.32
CA ASN A 93 2.05 -5.93 6.27
C ASN A 93 0.55 -5.66 6.06
N ARG A 94 0.21 -4.42 5.72
CA ARG A 94 -1.17 -4.01 5.43
C ARG A 94 -1.67 -4.52 4.07
N GLN A 95 -0.82 -4.58 3.04
CA GLN A 95 -1.19 -5.19 1.76
C GLN A 95 -1.39 -6.70 1.92
N ALA A 96 -0.48 -7.38 2.62
CA ALA A 96 -0.57 -8.82 2.87
C ALA A 96 -1.86 -9.22 3.61
N GLU A 97 -2.32 -8.43 4.59
CA GLU A 97 -3.58 -8.72 5.27
C GLU A 97 -4.79 -8.55 4.31
N ARG A 98 -4.79 -7.54 3.43
CA ARG A 98 -5.84 -7.38 2.42
C ARG A 98 -5.85 -8.56 1.45
N ASP A 99 -4.69 -8.96 0.96
CA ASP A 99 -4.54 -10.08 0.04
C ASP A 99 -5.01 -11.40 0.68
N ARG A 100 -4.69 -11.61 1.96
CA ARG A 100 -5.15 -12.78 2.72
C ARG A 100 -6.67 -12.85 2.84
N VAL A 101 -7.33 -11.72 3.11
CA VAL A 101 -8.79 -11.67 3.23
C VAL A 101 -9.45 -11.92 1.87
N THR A 102 -8.92 -11.31 0.80
CA THR A 102 -9.40 -11.54 -0.57
C THR A 102 -9.26 -13.01 -0.97
N ALA A 103 -8.09 -13.63 -0.73
CA ALA A 103 -7.87 -15.05 -1.03
C ALA A 103 -8.84 -15.99 -0.30
N LYS A 104 -9.15 -15.72 0.97
CA LYS A 104 -10.13 -16.50 1.74
C LYS A 104 -11.54 -16.39 1.16
N TYR A 105 -11.92 -15.20 0.70
CA TYR A 105 -13.22 -14.97 0.08
C TYR A 105 -13.33 -15.70 -1.27
N ASP A 106 -12.32 -15.54 -2.12
CA ASP A 106 -12.27 -16.19 -3.44
C ASP A 106 -12.35 -17.72 -3.31
N TYR A 107 -11.66 -18.28 -2.31
CA TYR A 107 -11.75 -19.70 -1.98
C TYR A 107 -13.18 -20.12 -1.59
N ALA A 108 -13.87 -19.34 -0.76
CA ALA A 108 -15.23 -19.65 -0.34
C ALA A 108 -16.23 -19.57 -1.50
N VAL A 109 -16.08 -18.57 -2.38
CA VAL A 109 -16.91 -18.41 -3.58
C VAL A 109 -16.69 -19.57 -4.56
N ASN A 110 -15.44 -19.92 -4.84
CA ASN A 110 -15.12 -21.04 -5.73
C ASN A 110 -15.71 -22.35 -5.22
N ARG A 111 -15.60 -22.64 -3.92
CA ARG A 111 -16.19 -23.85 -3.32
C ARG A 111 -17.72 -23.87 -3.44
N LYS A 112 -18.38 -22.72 -3.32
CA LYS A 112 -19.84 -22.61 -3.49
C LYS A 112 -20.24 -22.84 -4.95
N ALA A 113 -19.48 -22.30 -5.89
CA ALA A 113 -19.68 -22.52 -7.32
C ALA A 113 -19.52 -24.01 -7.69
N GLU A 114 -18.48 -24.67 -7.17
CA GLU A 114 -18.24 -26.10 -7.39
C GLU A 114 -19.43 -26.96 -6.92
N ARG A 115 -19.95 -26.69 -5.71
CA ARG A 115 -21.16 -27.37 -5.21
C ARG A 115 -22.38 -27.13 -6.11
N GLY A 116 -22.57 -25.89 -6.56
CA GLY A 116 -23.66 -25.55 -7.48
C GLY A 116 -23.60 -26.33 -8.80
N ILE A 117 -22.39 -26.53 -9.34
CA ILE A 117 -22.17 -27.33 -10.55
C ILE A 117 -22.48 -28.82 -10.28
N GLN A 118 -22.01 -29.36 -9.16
CA GLN A 118 -22.30 -30.76 -8.77
C GLN A 118 -23.80 -31.01 -8.61
N ASP A 119 -24.53 -30.07 -8.02
CA ASP A 119 -25.98 -30.20 -7.81
C ASP A 119 -26.77 -30.10 -9.13
N MET A 120 -26.28 -29.33 -10.12
CA MET A 120 -26.85 -29.31 -11.47
C MET A 120 -26.60 -30.63 -12.21
N GLN A 121 -25.39 -31.20 -12.11
CA GLN A 121 -25.06 -32.48 -12.75
C GLN A 121 -25.90 -33.64 -12.21
N LYS A 122 -26.25 -33.62 -10.92
CA LYS A 122 -27.14 -34.63 -10.31
C LYS A 122 -28.61 -34.53 -10.76
N GLN A 123 -29.00 -33.43 -11.40
CA GLN A 123 -30.38 -33.19 -11.86
C GLN A 123 -30.60 -33.50 -13.34
N LEU A 124 -29.53 -33.76 -14.10
CA LEU A 124 -29.60 -34.40 -15.42
C LEU A 124 -29.66 -35.93 -15.26
#